data_AF-A0A068R0D6-F1
#
_entry.id   AF-A0A068R0D6-F1
#
_cell.length_a   1.000
_cell.length_b   1.000
_cell.length_c   1.000
_cell.angle_alpha   90.00
_cell.angle_beta   90.00
_cell.angle_gamma   90.00
#
_symmetry.space_group_name_H-M   'P 1'
#
loop_
_entity.id
_entity.type
_entity.pdbx_description
1 polymer ?
#
loop_
_entity_poly.entity_id
_entity_poly.type
_entity_poly.pdbx_seq_one_letter_code
_entity_poly.pdbx_strand_id
1 'polypeptide(L)'
;MNNGYKEEPSLAAFINNPLRNKPIEYTAELELTDLAKSWDGMAIAYGRVFNDSSKRFEDGVEIITSLVINAETYKTDGYIKTRNSIYKIREPINNDR
;
A
#
# COMPACT_ATOMS: atom_id res chain seq x y z
N MET A 1 49.93 1.83 6.34
CA MET A 1 48.97 1.55 5.25
C MET A 1 47.69 1.10 5.93
N ASN A 2 46.71 2.00 6.02
CA ASN A 2 45.52 1.79 6.84
C ASN A 2 44.37 1.47 5.89
N ASN A 3 44.20 0.19 5.58
CA ASN A 3 43.09 -0.26 4.76
C ASN A 3 41.83 -0.30 5.64
N GLY A 4 41.14 0.84 5.71
CA GLY A 4 39.80 0.93 6.28
C GLY A 4 38.81 0.27 5.34
N TYR A 5 38.67 -1.06 5.44
CA TYR A 5 37.57 -1.77 4.81
C TYR A 5 36.28 -1.34 5.51
N LYS A 6 35.45 -0.56 4.80
CA LYS A 6 34.06 -0.31 5.19
C LYS A 6 33.33 -1.63 5.03
N GLU A 7 32.92 -2.21 6.15
CA GLU A 7 32.08 -3.41 6.17
C GLU A 7 30.78 -3.11 5.44
N GLU A 8 30.59 -3.69 4.25
CA GLU A 8 29.31 -3.67 3.58
C GLU A 8 28.31 -4.49 4.42
N PRO A 9 27.10 -3.97 4.68
CA PRO A 9 26.12 -4.71 5.46
C PRO A 9 25.78 -6.01 4.73
N SER A 10 25.95 -7.14 5.41
CA SER A 10 25.67 -8.46 4.86
C SER A 10 24.23 -8.58 4.37
N LEU A 11 24.00 -9.35 3.30
CA LEU A 11 22.67 -9.69 2.82
C LEU A 11 21.76 -10.27 3.95
N ALA A 12 22.38 -10.96 4.92
CA ALA A 12 21.70 -11.46 6.11
C ALA A 12 21.16 -10.34 7.02
N ALA A 13 21.86 -9.21 7.15
CA ALA A 13 21.37 -8.04 7.88
C ALA A 13 20.15 -7.38 7.19
N PHE A 14 20.07 -7.44 5.86
CA PHE A 14 18.90 -6.98 5.11
C PHE A 14 17.67 -7.90 5.29
N ILE A 15 17.89 -9.21 5.32
CA ILE A 15 16.82 -10.21 5.45
C ILE A 15 16.29 -10.29 6.89
N ASN A 16 17.16 -10.14 7.89
CA ASN A 16 16.82 -10.31 9.30
C ASN A 16 16.39 -9.01 10.01
N ASN A 17 16.12 -7.93 9.27
CA ASN A 17 15.68 -6.69 9.91
C ASN A 17 14.24 -6.87 10.46
N PRO A 18 14.04 -6.91 11.79
CA PRO A 18 12.72 -7.13 12.40
C PRO A 18 11.72 -6.01 12.06
N LEU A 19 12.21 -4.86 11.58
CA LEU A 19 11.40 -3.75 11.09
C LEU A 19 10.71 -4.01 9.74
N ARG A 20 11.18 -5.01 8.96
CA ARG A 20 10.53 -5.41 7.68
C ARG A 20 9.44 -6.45 7.85
N ASN A 21 9.42 -7.18 8.96
CA ASN A 21 8.52 -8.31 9.19
C ASN A 21 7.33 -7.96 10.10
N LYS A 22 7.06 -6.68 10.35
CA LYS A 22 5.79 -6.31 10.99
C LYS A 22 4.65 -6.62 10.00
N PRO A 23 3.66 -7.42 10.38
CA PRO A 23 2.50 -7.65 9.54
C PRO A 23 1.84 -6.29 9.25
N ILE A 24 1.52 -6.05 7.99
CA ILE A 24 0.78 -4.85 7.60
C ILE A 24 -0.65 -5.04 8.10
N GLU A 25 -1.09 -4.14 8.97
CA GLU A 25 -2.47 -4.10 9.43
C GLU A 25 -3.30 -3.30 8.42
N TYR A 26 -4.05 -4.02 7.59
CA TYR A 26 -4.97 -3.41 6.64
C TYR A 26 -6.20 -2.89 7.36
N THR A 27 -6.58 -1.64 7.06
CA THR A 27 -7.80 -1.04 7.59
C THR A 27 -9.04 -1.49 6.82
N ALA A 28 -8.89 -1.73 5.52
CA ALA A 28 -9.95 -2.19 4.63
C ALA A 28 -9.32 -2.82 3.37
N GLU A 29 -10.16 -3.43 2.55
CA GLU A 29 -9.86 -3.80 1.16
C GLU A 29 -10.36 -2.70 0.21
N LEU A 30 -9.67 -2.51 -0.90
CA LEU A 30 -10.05 -1.56 -1.95
C LEU A 30 -9.97 -2.25 -3.31
N GLU A 31 -11.11 -2.34 -3.98
CA GLU A 31 -11.18 -2.63 -5.41
C GLU A 31 -10.88 -1.33 -6.15
N LEU A 32 -9.65 -1.19 -6.64
CA LEU A 32 -9.15 0.04 -7.26
C LEU A 32 -9.78 0.22 -8.64
N THR A 33 -10.46 1.34 -8.86
CA THR A 33 -11.03 1.69 -10.17
C THR A 33 -10.13 2.64 -10.94
N ASP A 34 -9.50 3.60 -10.26
CA ASP A 34 -8.56 4.55 -10.88
C ASP A 34 -7.58 5.13 -9.86
N LEU A 35 -6.45 5.66 -10.34
CA LEU A 35 -5.49 6.42 -9.57
C LEU A 35 -5.12 7.71 -10.32
N ALA A 36 -5.64 8.84 -9.84
CA ALA A 36 -5.33 10.13 -10.41
C ALA A 36 -4.05 10.69 -9.76
N LYS A 37 -3.09 11.09 -10.59
CA LYS A 37 -1.82 11.70 -10.18
C LYS A 37 -1.68 13.09 -10.78
N SER A 38 -1.38 14.07 -9.94
CA SER A 38 -1.09 15.44 -10.30
C SER A 38 0.40 15.62 -10.61
N TRP A 39 0.72 16.70 -11.33
CA TRP A 39 2.07 17.05 -11.78
C TRP A 39 3.04 17.34 -10.62
N ASP A 40 2.52 17.73 -9.46
CA ASP A 40 3.25 17.95 -8.20
C ASP A 40 3.54 16.65 -7.43
N GLY A 41 3.20 15.49 -8.00
CA GLY A 41 3.44 14.17 -7.41
C GLY A 41 2.38 13.74 -6.40
N MET A 42 1.32 14.54 -6.20
CA MET A 42 0.20 14.16 -5.36
C MET A 42 -0.70 13.16 -6.09
N ALA A 43 -1.17 12.14 -5.38
CA ALA A 43 -2.05 11.13 -5.95
C ALA A 43 -3.23 10.81 -5.03
N ILE A 44 -4.37 10.48 -5.63
CA ILE A 44 -5.57 9.97 -4.95
C ILE A 44 -6.05 8.70 -5.66
N ALA A 45 -6.64 7.79 -4.89
CA ALA A 45 -7.20 6.55 -5.42
C ALA A 45 -8.73 6.61 -5.39
N TYR A 46 -9.34 6.09 -6.45
CA TYR A 46 -10.77 5.86 -6.56
C TYR A 46 -11.00 4.36 -6.49
N GLY A 47 -12.06 3.94 -5.80
CA GLY A 47 -12.40 2.53 -5.74
C GLY A 47 -13.55 2.22 -4.83
N ARG A 48 -13.87 0.93 -4.73
CA ARG A 48 -14.90 0.41 -3.82
C ARG A 48 -14.26 -0.22 -2.61
N VAL A 49 -14.71 0.19 -1.42
CA VAL A 49 -14.18 -0.29 -0.15
C VAL A 49 -14.92 -1.54 0.32
N PHE A 50 -14.19 -2.48 0.92
CA PHE A 50 -14.75 -3.71 1.49
C PHE A 50 -14.05 -4.03 2.80
N ASN A 51 -14.70 -4.81 3.67
CA ASN A 51 -14.10 -5.33 4.90
C ASN A 51 -13.47 -4.23 5.78
N ASP A 52 -14.10 -3.05 5.87
CA ASP A 52 -13.56 -1.94 6.67
C ASP A 52 -13.66 -2.27 8.16
N SER A 53 -12.50 -2.53 8.78
CA SER A 53 -12.41 -2.93 10.19
C SER A 53 -12.93 -1.85 11.15
N SER A 54 -12.91 -0.59 10.71
CA SER A 54 -13.39 0.55 11.46
C SER A 54 -14.88 0.87 11.22
N LYS A 55 -15.57 0.11 10.36
CA LYS A 55 -17.00 0.30 10.01
C LYS A 55 -17.36 1.74 9.61
N ARG A 56 -16.44 2.44 8.93
CA ARG A 56 -16.66 3.80 8.43
C ARG A 56 -17.49 3.79 7.15
N PHE A 57 -17.40 2.69 6.39
CA PHE A 57 -18.06 2.50 5.12
C PHE A 57 -18.73 1.12 5.06
N GLU A 58 -19.83 1.05 4.33
CA GLU A 58 -20.44 -0.22 3.95
C GLU A 58 -19.67 -0.86 2.79
N ASP A 59 -19.76 -2.18 2.67
CA ASP A 59 -19.08 -2.93 1.61
C ASP A 59 -19.63 -2.56 0.23
N GLY A 60 -18.72 -2.32 -0.71
CA GLY A 60 -19.03 -1.94 -2.09
C GLY A 60 -19.23 -0.44 -2.31
N VAL A 61 -19.16 0.39 -1.26
CA VAL A 61 -19.29 1.85 -1.38
C VAL A 61 -18.10 2.43 -2.13
N GLU A 62 -18.39 3.30 -3.10
CA GLU A 62 -17.37 4.06 -3.84
C GLU A 62 -16.79 5.18 -2.98
N ILE A 63 -15.47 5.25 -2.91
CA ILE A 63 -14.72 6.24 -2.14
C ILE A 63 -13.63 6.90 -2.97
N ILE A 64 -13.27 8.12 -2.56
CA ILE A 64 -12.04 8.79 -2.96
C ILE A 64 -11.14 8.81 -1.74
N THR A 65 -9.92 8.28 -1.87
CA THR A 65 -9.00 8.25 -0.75
C THR A 65 -8.38 9.63 -0.49
N SER A 66 -7.90 9.83 0.74
CA SER A 66 -6.89 10.87 0.99
C SER A 66 -5.59 10.57 0.24
N LEU A 67 -4.68 11.55 0.18
CA LEU A 67 -3.41 11.45 -0.54
C LEU A 67 -2.69 10.10 -0.33
N VAL A 68 -2.38 9.46 -1.46
CA VAL A 68 -1.66 8.20 -1.54
C VAL A 68 -0.17 8.48 -1.37
N ILE A 69 0.42 7.82 -0.38
CA ILE A 69 1.83 7.98 -0.01
C ILE A 69 2.73 7.11 -0.89
N ASN A 70 2.27 5.92 -1.26
CA ASN A 70 3.04 4.95 -2.06
C ASN A 70 2.56 4.90 -3.52
N ALA A 71 2.24 6.05 -4.11
CA ALA A 71 1.65 6.13 -5.44
C ALA A 71 2.54 5.57 -6.57
N GLU A 72 3.86 5.54 -6.38
CA GLU A 72 4.79 4.95 -7.35
C GLU A 72 4.93 3.43 -7.19
N THR A 73 4.68 2.90 -5.99
CA THR A 73 5.01 1.50 -5.64
C THR A 73 3.79 0.67 -5.26
N TYR A 74 2.58 1.24 -5.21
CA TYR A 74 1.38 0.54 -4.72
C TYR A 74 1.10 -0.79 -5.42
N LYS A 75 1.42 -0.89 -6.71
CA LYS A 75 1.26 -2.14 -7.49
C LYS A 75 2.21 -3.23 -7.02
N THR A 76 3.48 -2.90 -6.76
CA THR A 76 4.47 -3.85 -6.26
C THR A 76 4.27 -4.13 -4.77
N ASP A 77 3.78 -3.15 -4.03
CA ASP A 77 3.50 -3.25 -2.60
C ASP A 77 2.24 -4.09 -2.33
N GLY A 78 1.28 -4.11 -3.27
CA GLY A 78 -0.01 -4.81 -3.14
C GLY A 78 -1.04 -4.08 -2.27
N TYR A 79 -0.78 -2.81 -1.92
CA TYR A 79 -1.67 -2.00 -1.08
C TYR A 79 -1.56 -0.51 -1.39
N ILE A 80 -2.62 0.24 -1.09
CA ILE A 80 -2.65 1.70 -1.09
C ILE A 80 -2.46 2.20 0.34
N LYS A 81 -1.39 2.95 0.58
CA LYS A 81 -1.13 3.62 1.86
C LYS A 81 -1.49 5.08 1.75
N THR A 82 -2.27 5.54 2.71
CA THR A 82 -2.61 6.95 2.90
C THR A 82 -2.13 7.41 4.27
N ARG A 83 -2.36 8.67 4.62
CA ARG A 83 -2.05 9.18 5.97
C ARG A 83 -2.77 8.43 7.08
N ASN A 84 -4.01 8.00 6.85
CA ASN A 84 -4.90 7.51 7.92
C ASN A 84 -5.33 6.05 7.74
N SER A 85 -4.96 5.42 6.63
CA SER A 85 -5.49 4.09 6.27
C SER A 85 -4.54 3.35 5.32
N ILE A 86 -4.54 2.03 5.42
CA ILE A 86 -3.82 1.13 4.53
C ILE A 86 -4.84 0.17 3.93
N TYR A 87 -5.05 0.28 2.63
CA TYR A 87 -6.02 -0.51 1.90
C TYR A 87 -5.33 -1.65 1.17
N LYS A 88 -5.73 -2.90 1.43
CA LYS A 88 -5.27 -4.03 0.62
C LYS A 88 -5.93 -3.95 -0.76
N ILE A 89 -5.14 -4.03 -1.83
CA ILE A 89 -5.70 -4.04 -3.18
C ILE A 89 -6.38 -5.39 -3.39
N ARG A 90 -7.63 -5.32 -3.86
CA ARG A 90 -8.44 -6.48 -4.21
C ARG A 90 -8.75 -6.44 -5.70
N GLU A 91 -8.72 -7.61 -6.34
CA GLU A 91 -9.17 -7.76 -7.71
C GLU A 91 -10.70 -7.76 -7.77
N PRO A 92 -11.31 -7.15 -8.80
CA PRO A 92 -12.74 -7.28 -9.02
C PRO A 92 -13.09 -8.76 -9.20
N ILE A 93 -14.20 -9.19 -8.62
CA ILE A 93 -14.73 -10.52 -8.89
C ILE A 93 -15.30 -10.50 -10.31
N ASN A 94 -14.48 -10.86 -11.31
CA ASN A 94 -14.98 -11.09 -12.66
C ASN A 94 -15.84 -12.35 -12.64
N ASN A 95 -17.14 -12.16 -12.77
CA ASN A 95 -18.11 -13.24 -12.82
C ASN A 95 -18.24 -13.76 -14.27
N ASP A 96 -17.11 -14.02 -14.94
CA ASP A 96 -17.10 -14.68 -16.25
C ASP A 96 -17.28 -16.19 -16.00
N ARG A 97 -18.55 -16.61 -15.99
CA ARG A 97 -18.98 -18.00 -16.12
C ARG A 97 -19.69 -18.20 -17.45
#